data_AF-X1T199-F1
#
_entry.id   AF-X1T199-F1
#
_cell.length_a   1.000
_cell.length_b   1.000
_cell.length_c   1.000
_cell.angle_alpha   90.00
_cell.angle_beta   90.00
_cell.angle_gamma   90.00
#
_symmetry.space_group_name_H-M   'P 1'
#
loop_
_entity.id
_entity.type
_entity.pdbx_description
1 polymer ?
#
loop_
_entity_poly.entity_id
_entity_poly.type
_entity_poly.pdbx_seq_one_letter_code
_entity_poly.pdbx_strand_id
1 'polypeptide(L)' 'QILARAASREKVKPGEFIVAKVDLAEINDLYLQVLLSFNEMGGDKVWNPRKITFVMDHYAPAPTIKATEN' A
#
# COMPACT_ATOMS: atom_id res chain seq x y z
N GLN A 1 -12.40 -4.34 -17.99
CA GLN A 1 -11.41 -3.49 -18.70
C GLN A 1 -10.29 -2.99 -17.77
N ILE A 2 -10.58 -2.59 -16.51
CA ILE A 2 -9.57 -2.05 -15.58
C ILE A 2 -8.35 -2.96 -15.40
N LEU A 3 -8.55 -4.24 -15.04
CA LEU A 3 -7.45 -5.19 -14.83
C LEU A 3 -6.61 -5.43 -16.09
N ALA A 4 -7.25 -5.52 -17.26
CA ALA A 4 -6.54 -5.65 -18.53
C ALA A 4 -5.67 -4.41 -18.80
N ARG A 5 -6.22 -3.21 -18.62
CA ARG A 5 -5.48 -1.94 -18.76
C ARG A 5 -4.33 -1.84 -17.76
N ALA A 6 -4.56 -2.16 -16.48
CA ALA A 6 -3.53 -2.11 -15.45
C ALA A 6 -2.41 -3.13 -15.69
N ALA A 7 -2.70 -4.24 -16.37
CA ALA A 7 -1.73 -5.22 -16.82
C ALA A 7 -1.15 -4.93 -18.22
N SER A 8 -1.50 -3.82 -18.86
CA SER A 8 -1.11 -3.46 -20.23
C SER A 8 -1.52 -4.51 -21.29
N ARG A 9 -2.74 -5.04 -21.19
CA ARG A 9 -3.31 -6.06 -22.09
C ARG A 9 -4.66 -5.61 -22.65
N GLU A 10 -4.99 -6.08 -23.84
CA GLU A 10 -6.29 -5.80 -24.47
C GLU A 10 -7.46 -6.47 -23.73
N LYS A 11 -7.25 -7.70 -23.24
CA LYS A 11 -8.23 -8.48 -22.48
C LYS A 11 -7.55 -9.39 -21.47
N VAL A 12 -8.30 -9.74 -20.43
CA VAL A 12 -7.95 -10.76 -19.43
C VAL A 12 -9.20 -11.60 -19.14
N LYS A 13 -9.02 -12.81 -18.61
CA LYS A 13 -10.12 -13.73 -18.26
C LYS A 13 -10.12 -14.05 -16.76
N PRO A 14 -11.28 -14.38 -16.16
CA PRO A 14 -11.31 -14.89 -14.80
C PRO A 14 -10.40 -16.11 -14.61
N GLY A 15 -9.67 -16.16 -13.50
CA GLY A 15 -8.70 -17.21 -13.21
C GLY A 15 -7.32 -17.02 -13.85
N GLU A 16 -7.14 -16.02 -14.70
CA GLU A 16 -5.84 -15.70 -15.29
C GLU A 16 -4.94 -14.97 -14.29
N PHE A 17 -3.69 -15.43 -14.15
CA PHE A 17 -2.66 -14.69 -13.43
C PHE A 17 -2.18 -13.50 -14.27
N ILE A 18 -2.17 -12.31 -13.66
CA ILE A 18 -1.69 -11.08 -14.28
C ILE A 18 -0.83 -10.28 -13.31
N VAL A 19 0.07 -9.46 -13.84
CA VAL A 19 0.80 -8.45 -13.07
C VAL A 19 0.20 -7.09 -13.41
N ALA A 20 -0.39 -6.43 -12.43
CA ALA A 20 -1.06 -5.15 -12.61
C ALA A 20 -0.25 -4.01 -11.98
N LYS A 21 -0.19 -2.86 -12.66
CA LYS A 21 0.37 -1.64 -12.10
C LYS A 21 -0.57 -1.09 -11.02
N VAL A 22 -0.02 -0.85 -9.83
CA VAL A 22 -0.74 -0.20 -8.73
C VAL A 22 -0.70 1.32 -8.92
N ASP A 23 -1.87 1.96 -8.88
CA ASP A 23 -1.98 3.40 -9.11
C ASP A 23 -1.79 4.23 -7.84
N LEU A 24 -2.21 3.71 -6.69
CA LEU A 24 -2.04 4.26 -5.34
C LEU A 24 -2.04 3.10 -4.34
N ALA A 25 -1.16 3.13 -3.35
CA ALA A 25 -1.26 2.29 -2.15
C ALA A 25 -1.49 3.19 -0.93
N GLU A 26 -2.47 2.83 -0.11
CA GLU A 26 -2.79 3.51 1.15
C GLU A 26 -2.43 2.59 2.31
N ILE A 27 -1.91 3.19 3.38
CA ILE A 27 -1.54 2.53 4.61
C ILE A 27 -2.08 3.38 5.77
N ASN A 28 -2.84 2.77 6.67
CA ASN A 28 -3.30 3.45 7.89
C ASN A 28 -2.45 3.07 9.10
N ASP A 29 -2.66 3.80 10.18
CA ASP A 29 -1.97 3.71 11.48
C ASP A 29 -2.12 2.37 12.21
N LEU A 30 -3.00 1.47 11.77
CA LEU A 30 -3.08 0.10 12.31
C LEU A 30 -2.01 -0.83 11.73
N TYR A 31 -1.44 -0.51 10.57
CA TYR A 31 -0.64 -1.45 9.76
C TYR A 31 0.85 -1.13 9.75
N LEU A 32 1.45 -0.94 10.94
CA LEU A 32 2.90 -0.82 11.11
C LEU A 32 3.67 -1.98 10.46
N GLN A 33 3.05 -3.16 10.38
CA GLN A 33 3.61 -4.35 9.73
C GLN A 33 4.06 -4.10 8.28
N VAL A 34 3.44 -3.16 7.55
CA VAL A 34 3.86 -2.83 6.19
C VAL A 34 5.28 -2.30 6.16
N LEU A 35 5.66 -1.45 7.12
CA LEU A 35 7.02 -0.91 7.21
C LEU A 35 8.02 -1.98 7.66
N LEU A 36 7.64 -2.82 8.63
CA LEU A 36 8.48 -3.91 9.10
C LEU A 36 8.78 -4.91 7.98
N SER A 37 7.75 -5.38 7.28
CA SER A 37 7.93 -6.31 6.16
C SER A 37 8.67 -5.68 4.98
N PHE A 38 8.48 -4.39 4.70
CA PHE A 38 9.26 -3.69 3.67
C PHE A 38 10.76 -3.70 4.00
N ASN A 39 11.12 -3.45 5.26
CA ASN A 39 12.51 -3.51 5.72
C ASN A 39 13.07 -4.94 5.72
N GLU A 40 12.31 -5.92 6.24
CA GLU A 40 12.71 -7.34 6.24
C GLU A 40 12.95 -7.90 4.83
N MET A 41 12.23 -7.39 3.83
CA MET A 41 12.43 -7.72 2.41
C MET A 41 13.66 -7.04 1.79
N GLY A 42 14.40 -6.21 2.54
CA GLY A 42 15.54 -5.43 2.07
C GLY A 42 15.15 -4.17 1.29
N GLY A 43 13.94 -3.66 1.48
CA GLY A 43 13.45 -2.46 0.82
C GLY A 43 14.18 -1.20 1.30
N ASP A 44 14.88 -0.52 0.39
CA ASP A 44 15.53 0.77 0.65
C ASP A 44 14.68 1.96 0.16
N LYS A 45 14.03 1.81 -1.01
CA LYS A 45 13.23 2.87 -1.63
C LYS A 45 11.93 2.33 -2.20
N VAL A 46 10.85 3.08 -1.96
CA VAL A 46 9.54 2.81 -2.55
C VAL A 46 9.53 3.08 -4.06
N TRP A 47 8.66 2.39 -4.80
CA TRP A 47 8.62 2.52 -6.26
C TRP A 47 8.23 3.92 -6.73
N ASN A 48 7.35 4.60 -5.99
CA ASN A 48 6.94 5.98 -6.26
C ASN A 48 6.31 6.63 -5.02
N PRO A 49 6.98 7.58 -4.35
CA PRO A 49 6.47 8.21 -3.14
C PRO A 49 5.22 9.06 -3.38
N ARG A 50 4.94 9.52 -4.61
CA ARG A 50 3.70 10.25 -4.95
C ARG A 50 2.49 9.33 -5.13
N LYS A 51 2.68 8.01 -5.07
CA LYS A 51 1.63 6.99 -5.22
C LYS A 51 1.49 6.14 -3.96
N ILE A 52 1.97 6.65 -2.82
CA ILE A 52 1.82 6.05 -1.51
C ILE A 52 1.26 7.11 -0.58
N THR A 53 0.24 6.77 0.20
CA THR A 53 -0.37 7.67 1.17
C THR A 53 -0.50 7.00 2.51
N PHE A 54 -0.30 7.79 3.57
CA PHE A 54 -0.54 7.38 4.95
C PHE A 54 -1.74 8.12 5.50
N VAL A 55 -2.65 7.41 6.17
CA VAL A 55 -3.81 7.98 6.82
C VAL A 55 -3.76 7.68 8.32
N MET A 56 -3.78 8.73 9.13
CA MET A 56 -3.77 8.63 10.59
C MET A 56 -5.16 8.99 11.10
N ASP A 57 -6.07 8.02 11.13
CA ASP A 57 -7.48 8.24 11.48
C ASP A 57 -7.96 7.36 12.64
N HIS A 58 -7.37 6.19 12.87
CA HIS A 58 -7.86 5.28 13.92
C HIS A 58 -7.44 5.74 15.32
N TYR A 59 -6.24 6.30 15.43
CA TYR A 59 -5.71 6.85 16.68
C TYR A 59 -5.69 8.38 16.68
N ALA A 60 -6.48 9.05 15.84
CA ALA A 60 -6.56 10.50 15.81
C ALA A 60 -7.90 11.01 16.39
N PRO A 61 -7.88 11.83 17.47
CA PRO A 61 -6.73 12.20 18.30
C PRO A 61 -6.21 11.02 19.15
N ALA A 62 -4.93 11.06 19.54
CA ALA A 62 -4.26 9.98 20.25
C ALA A 62 -4.97 9.63 21.57
N PRO A 63 -5.49 8.39 21.73
CA PRO A 63 -6.23 8.00 22.93
C PRO A 63 -5.32 7.67 24.11
N THR A 64 -4.01 7.46 23.88
CA THR A 64 -3.02 7.15 24.91
C THR A 64 -1.69 7.83 24.58
N ILE A 65 -0.83 8.02 25.58
CA ILE A 65 0.55 8.53 25.38
C ILE A 65 1.31 7.64 24.39
N LYS A 66 1.15 6.32 24.48
CA LYS A 66 1.80 5.38 23.55
C LYS A 66 1.38 5.63 22.09
N ALA A 67 0.11 5.95 21.84
CA ALA A 67 -0.38 6.26 20.49
C ALA A 67 0.17 7.59 19.94
N THR A 68 0.77 8.44 20.78
CA THR A 68 1.48 9.65 20.32
C THR A 68 2.86 9.36 19.73
N GLU A 69 3.38 8.14 19.93
CA GLU A 69 4.69 7.70 19.41
C GLU A 69 4.60 7.11 17.98
N ASN A 70 3.38 7.04 17.42
CA ASN A 70 3.15 6.59 16.03
C ASN A 70 3.81 7.51 15.00
#